data_AF-A0A1I3FGY1-F1
#
_entry.id   AF-A0A1I3FGY1-F1
#
_cell.length_a   1.000
_cell.length_b   1.000
_cell.length_c   1.000
_cell.angle_alpha   90.00
_cell.angle_beta   90.00
_cell.angle_gamma   90.00
#
_symmetry.space_group_name_H-M   'P 1'
#
loop_
_entity.id
_entity.type
_entity.pdbx_description
1 polymer ?
#
loop_
_entity_poly.entity_id
_entity_poly.type
_entity_poly.pdbx_seq_one_letter_code
_entity_poly.pdbx_strand_id
1 'polypeptide(L)'
;MMLDAQFDVDMPEDEAGFIAMHLIDAQLDLKQPMADKILHLIEEISNIVRRTCGIEFDKDSLPYYRFVTHLKFFAQRMFSGVNPPQDDVDEEMEAMVQKKYQRAHECVEKIAAFLARKYRYAVSGDEQFYLMIHIAKIIRKSQE
;
A
#
# COMPACT_ATOMS: atom_id res chain seq x y z
N MET A 1 -2.95 30.08 2.15
CA MET A 1 -3.92 31.07 1.62
C MET A 1 -4.77 31.80 2.68
N MET A 2 -5.31 31.17 3.75
CA MET A 2 -5.94 31.92 4.88
C MET A 2 -5.07 32.06 6.15
N LEU A 3 -4.09 31.17 6.37
CA LEU A 3 -3.19 31.24 7.54
C LEU A 3 -2.06 32.27 7.36
N ASP A 4 -1.47 32.33 6.17
CA ASP A 4 -0.37 33.26 5.83
C ASP A 4 -0.76 34.73 6.10
N ALA A 5 -2.02 35.08 5.83
CA ALA A 5 -2.53 36.44 6.02
C ALA A 5 -2.80 36.83 7.48
N GLN A 6 -2.90 35.85 8.40
CA GLN A 6 -3.13 36.10 9.83
C GLN A 6 -1.87 35.93 10.69
N PHE A 7 -0.92 35.10 10.26
CA PHE A 7 0.24 34.74 11.08
C PHE A 7 1.60 35.08 10.44
N ASP A 8 1.63 35.60 9.21
CA ASP A 8 2.86 36.01 8.49
C ASP A 8 3.93 34.90 8.49
N VAL A 9 3.48 33.65 8.28
CA VAL A 9 4.35 32.47 8.18
C VAL A 9 4.28 31.93 6.76
N ASP A 10 5.43 31.84 6.10
CA ASP A 10 5.58 31.08 4.85
C ASP A 10 5.56 29.59 5.17
N MET A 11 4.42 28.94 4.92
CA MET A 11 4.24 27.52 5.21
C MET A 11 4.70 26.68 4.01
N PRO A 12 5.70 25.77 4.19
CA PRO A 12 6.08 24.82 3.16
C PRO A 12 4.90 23.94 2.76
N GLU A 13 4.82 23.54 1.48
CA GLU A 13 3.73 22.68 0.98
C GLU A 13 3.58 21.37 1.79
N ASP A 14 4.70 20.81 2.25
CA ASP A 14 4.73 19.60 3.07
C ASP A 14 4.00 19.78 4.42
N GLU A 15 4.12 20.96 5.03
CA GLU A 15 3.49 21.29 6.31
C GLU A 15 2.00 21.63 6.11
N ALA A 16 1.66 22.30 5.01
CA ALA A 16 0.27 22.53 4.62
C ALA A 16 -0.49 21.20 4.37
N GLY A 17 0.16 20.23 3.72
CA GLY A 17 -0.38 18.89 3.54
C GLY A 17 -0.57 18.14 4.87
N PHE A 18 0.36 18.30 5.81
CA PHE A 18 0.27 17.70 7.14
C PHE A 18 -0.89 18.28 7.97
N ILE A 19 -1.05 19.59 7.95
CA ILE A 19 -2.17 20.28 8.62
C ILE A 19 -3.51 19.90 7.99
N ALA A 20 -3.59 19.83 6.66
CA ALA A 20 -4.80 19.41 5.95
C ALA A 20 -5.22 17.99 6.34
N MET A 21 -4.26 17.06 6.44
CA MET A 21 -4.51 15.69 6.88
C MET A 21 -5.08 15.65 8.31
N HIS A 22 -4.48 16.39 9.24
CA HIS A 22 -4.95 16.45 10.62
C HIS A 22 -6.33 17.10 10.78
N LEU A 23 -6.66 18.09 9.94
CA LEU A 23 -8.00 18.70 9.91
C LEU A 23 -9.05 17.72 9.37
N ILE A 24 -8.71 16.94 8.34
CA ILE A 24 -9.57 15.87 7.81
C ILE A 24 -9.79 14.79 8.88
N ASP A 25 -8.72 14.35 9.56
CA ASP A 25 -8.80 13.39 10.66
C ASP A 25 -9.71 13.89 11.80
N ALA A 26 -9.63 15.19 12.14
CA ALA A 26 -10.45 15.82 13.16
C ALA A 26 -11.93 16.00 12.76
N GLN A 27 -12.21 16.22 11.47
CA GLN A 27 -13.59 16.38 10.96
C GLN A 27 -14.33 15.06 10.79
N LEU A 28 -13.62 13.96 10.52
CA LEU A 28 -14.22 12.66 10.22
C LEU A 28 -14.63 11.86 11.47
N ASP A 29 -14.48 12.41 12.67
CA ASP A 29 -14.75 11.75 13.97
C ASP A 29 -14.20 10.30 14.00
N LEU A 30 -13.04 10.12 13.37
CA LEU A 30 -12.42 8.82 13.25
C LEU A 30 -11.89 8.46 14.62
N LYS A 31 -12.47 7.42 15.24
CA LYS A 31 -11.99 6.83 16.51
C LYS A 31 -10.50 6.44 16.49
N GLN A 32 -9.87 6.44 15.31
CA GLN A 32 -8.46 6.09 15.08
C GLN A 32 -7.88 6.97 13.95
N PRO A 33 -6.71 7.62 14.16
CA PRO A 33 -6.01 8.42 13.15
C PRO A 33 -5.75 7.67 11.84
N MET A 34 -5.77 8.36 10.69
CA MET A 34 -5.49 7.75 9.39
C MET A 34 -4.12 7.07 9.34
N ALA A 35 -3.11 7.68 9.98
CA ALA A 35 -1.76 7.13 10.07
C ALA A 35 -1.74 5.73 10.71
N ASP A 36 -2.50 5.53 11.79
CA ASP A 36 -2.56 4.25 12.48
C ASP A 36 -3.25 3.18 11.64
N LYS A 37 -4.30 3.54 10.89
CA LYS A 37 -4.97 2.62 9.96
C LYS A 37 -4.02 2.14 8.87
N ILE A 38 -3.23 3.06 8.30
CA ILE A 38 -2.23 2.76 7.27
C ILE A 38 -1.16 1.82 7.82
N LEU A 39 -0.57 2.14 8.98
CA LEU A 39 0.45 1.31 9.62
C LEU A 39 -0.07 -0.10 9.92
N HIS A 40 -1.29 -0.20 10.45
CA HIS A 40 -1.93 -1.48 10.72
C HIS A 40 -2.13 -2.32 9.45
N LEU A 41 -2.60 -1.70 8.36
CA LEU A 41 -2.76 -2.40 7.08
C LEU A 41 -1.43 -2.91 6.53
N ILE A 42 -0.39 -2.08 6.57
CA ILE A 42 0.96 -2.45 6.14
C ILE A 42 1.44 -3.67 6.92
N GLU A 43 1.26 -3.67 8.25
CA GLU A 43 1.64 -4.79 9.11
C GLU A 43 0.88 -6.07 8.76
N GLU A 44 -0.43 -5.99 8.57
CA GLU A 44 -1.27 -7.15 8.25
C GLU A 44 -0.91 -7.77 6.90
N ILE A 45 -0.74 -6.95 5.86
CA ILE A 45 -0.30 -7.41 4.54
C ILE A 45 1.11 -8.01 4.64
N SER A 46 2.02 -7.32 5.33
CA SER A 46 3.38 -7.81 5.59
C SER A 46 3.38 -9.16 6.29
N ASN A 47 2.47 -9.40 7.24
CA ASN A 47 2.32 -10.66 7.95
C ASN A 47 1.81 -11.79 7.04
N ILE A 48 0.86 -11.49 6.14
CA ILE A 48 0.38 -12.43 5.12
C ILE A 48 1.54 -12.86 4.21
N VAL A 49 2.36 -11.90 3.77
CA VAL A 49 3.54 -12.18 2.93
C VAL A 49 4.54 -13.07 3.66
N ARG A 50 4.97 -12.71 4.89
CA ARG A 50 5.93 -13.54 5.64
C ARG A 50 5.45 -14.97 5.82
N ARG A 51 4.18 -15.15 6.21
CA ARG A 51 3.59 -16.47 6.45
C ARG A 51 3.40 -17.29 5.17
N THR A 52 2.92 -16.68 4.11
CA THR A 52 2.65 -17.38 2.83
C THR A 52 3.94 -17.71 2.11
N CYS A 53 4.87 -16.77 2.08
CA CYS A 53 6.13 -16.89 1.37
C CYS A 53 7.24 -17.54 2.24
N GLY A 54 7.00 -17.76 3.53
CA GLY A 54 7.98 -18.38 4.44
C GLY A 54 9.30 -17.64 4.46
N ILE A 55 9.25 -16.31 4.47
CA ILE A 55 10.42 -15.41 4.44
C ILE A 55 10.40 -14.46 5.62
N GLU A 56 11.59 -13.99 5.99
CA GLU A 56 11.76 -12.81 6.83
C GLU A 56 12.20 -11.63 5.98
N PHE A 57 11.76 -10.42 6.32
CA PHE A 57 12.13 -9.24 5.57
C PHE A 57 13.50 -8.72 6.01
N ASP A 58 14.40 -8.52 5.05
CA ASP A 58 15.53 -7.63 5.22
C ASP A 58 15.04 -6.17 5.17
N LYS A 59 14.90 -5.58 6.35
CA LYS A 59 14.33 -4.23 6.52
C LYS A 59 15.20 -3.11 5.95
N ASP A 60 16.48 -3.39 5.73
CA ASP A 60 17.43 -2.44 5.16
C ASP A 60 17.51 -2.57 3.62
N SER A 61 16.83 -3.57 3.05
CA SER A 61 16.85 -3.82 1.62
C SER A 61 15.98 -2.85 0.82
N LEU A 62 16.48 -2.41 -0.33
CA LEU A 62 15.72 -1.60 -1.29
C LEU A 62 14.41 -2.27 -1.77
N PRO A 63 14.34 -3.60 -2.02
CA PRO A 63 13.08 -4.27 -2.32
C PRO A 63 12.03 -4.12 -1.22
N TYR A 64 12.42 -4.27 0.05
CA TYR A 64 11.51 -4.11 1.18
C TYR A 64 11.04 -2.65 1.32
N TYR A 65 11.96 -1.68 1.23
CA TYR A 65 11.60 -0.27 1.28
C TYR A 65 10.57 0.12 0.21
N ARG A 66 10.78 -0.34 -1.04
CA ARG A 66 9.83 -0.10 -2.14
C ARG A 66 8.47 -0.76 -1.91
N PHE A 67 8.46 -1.97 -1.36
CA PHE A 67 7.23 -2.68 -1.02
C PHE A 67 6.42 -1.93 0.05
N VAL A 68 7.04 -1.54 1.16
CA VAL A 68 6.35 -0.78 2.23
C VAL A 68 5.87 0.57 1.74
N THR A 69 6.67 1.26 0.92
CA THR A 69 6.27 2.54 0.32
C THR A 69 5.05 2.39 -0.57
N HIS A 70 5.02 1.35 -1.41
CA HIS A 70 3.86 1.03 -2.24
C HIS A 70 2.62 0.74 -1.38
N LEU A 71 2.75 -0.09 -0.32
CA LEU A 71 1.66 -0.36 0.62
C LEU A 71 1.15 0.90 1.33
N LYS A 72 2.03 1.84 1.67
CA LYS A 72 1.64 3.13 2.27
C LYS A 72 0.71 3.90 1.34
N PHE A 73 1.10 4.09 0.08
CA PHE A 73 0.26 4.82 -0.89
C PHE A 73 -1.01 4.05 -1.26
N PHE A 74 -0.93 2.72 -1.36
CA PHE A 74 -2.10 1.86 -1.53
C PHE A 74 -3.10 2.03 -0.39
N ALA A 75 -2.65 1.95 0.87
CA ALA A 75 -3.48 2.14 2.06
C ALA A 75 -4.12 3.52 2.11
N GLN A 76 -3.35 4.57 1.78
CA GLN A 76 -3.87 5.93 1.68
C GLN A 76 -5.00 6.04 0.67
N ARG A 77 -4.83 5.50 -0.55
CA ARG A 77 -5.90 5.48 -1.57
C ARG A 77 -7.13 4.72 -1.09
N MET A 78 -6.91 3.53 -0.53
CA MET A 78 -7.97 2.65 -0.03
C MET A 78 -8.84 3.33 1.04
N PHE A 79 -8.23 3.98 2.03
CA PHE A 79 -8.97 4.62 3.12
C PHE A 79 -9.54 5.98 2.77
N SER A 80 -8.97 6.69 1.80
CA SER A 80 -9.51 7.95 1.29
C SER A 80 -10.62 7.77 0.25
N GLY A 81 -10.93 6.53 -0.16
CA GLY A 81 -11.96 6.23 -1.17
C GLY A 81 -11.59 6.65 -2.59
N VAL A 82 -10.30 6.93 -2.85
CA VAL A 82 -9.81 7.29 -4.18
C VAL A 82 -9.48 6.02 -4.92
N ASN A 83 -10.31 5.65 -5.89
CA ASN A 83 -9.99 4.55 -6.79
C ASN A 83 -8.98 5.05 -7.85
N PRO A 84 -7.86 4.34 -8.05
CA PRO A 84 -6.98 4.66 -9.16
C PRO A 84 -7.72 4.44 -10.50
N PRO A 85 -7.30 5.14 -11.57
CA PRO A 85 -7.67 4.74 -12.93
C PRO A 85 -7.37 3.25 -13.10
N GLN A 86 -8.26 2.53 -13.79
CA GLN A 86 -7.92 1.20 -14.28
C GLN A 86 -7.00 1.42 -15.47
N ASP A 87 -5.75 0.97 -15.35
CA ASP A 87 -4.86 0.88 -16.49
C ASP A 87 -5.07 -0.52 -17.09
N ASP A 88 -5.16 -0.63 -18.42
CA ASP A 88 -5.22 -1.96 -19.04
C ASP A 88 -3.84 -2.63 -18.92
N VAL A 89 -3.64 -3.43 -17.87
CA VAL A 89 -2.50 -4.35 -17.82
C VAL A 89 -2.69 -5.41 -18.90
N ASP A 90 -1.67 -5.56 -19.75
CA ASP A 90 -1.64 -6.57 -20.81
C ASP A 90 -1.79 -7.99 -20.21
N GLU A 91 -2.91 -8.64 -20.54
CA GLU A 91 -3.25 -10.00 -20.07
C GLU A 91 -2.14 -11.03 -20.37
N GLU A 92 -1.40 -10.86 -21.47
CA GLU A 92 -0.31 -11.76 -21.84
C GLU A 92 0.89 -11.60 -20.92
N MET A 93 1.21 -10.35 -20.54
CA MET A 93 2.24 -10.05 -19.56
C MET A 93 1.87 -10.58 -18.18
N GLU A 94 0.59 -10.44 -17.79
CA GLU A 94 0.10 -10.97 -16.52
C GLU A 94 0.29 -12.49 -16.45
N ALA A 95 -0.17 -13.22 -17.46
CA ALA A 95 -0.06 -14.68 -17.52
C ALA A 95 1.40 -15.17 -17.44
N MET A 96 2.34 -14.47 -18.10
CA MET A 96 3.77 -14.79 -18.03
C MET A 96 4.34 -14.62 -16.63
N VAL A 97 3.98 -13.54 -15.92
CA VAL A 97 4.45 -13.25 -14.57
C VAL A 97 3.87 -14.22 -13.56
N GLN A 98 2.58 -14.56 -13.68
CA GLN A 98 1.93 -15.56 -12.83
C GLN A 98 2.64 -16.91 -12.92
N LYS A 99 2.90 -17.39 -14.16
CA LYS A 99 3.60 -18.67 -14.38
C LYS A 99 5.03 -18.67 -13.81
N LYS A 100 5.72 -17.53 -13.87
CA LYS A 100 7.09 -17.40 -13.37
C LYS A 100 7.18 -17.26 -11.85
N TYR A 101 6.19 -16.63 -11.23
CA TYR A 101 6.20 -16.30 -9.80
C TYR A 101 4.97 -16.85 -9.07
N GLN A 102 4.70 -18.14 -9.23
CA GLN A 102 3.55 -18.84 -8.66
C GLN A 102 3.34 -18.54 -7.17
N ARG A 103 4.40 -18.55 -6.37
CA ARG A 103 4.32 -18.27 -4.92
C ARG A 103 3.94 -16.82 -4.60
N ALA A 104 4.38 -15.88 -5.43
CA ALA A 104 3.99 -14.47 -5.28
C ALA A 104 2.53 -14.28 -5.67
N HIS A 105 2.07 -14.93 -6.74
CA HIS A 105 0.67 -14.94 -7.17
C HIS A 105 -0.27 -15.44 -6.05
N GLU A 106 0.02 -16.63 -5.50
CA GLU A 106 -0.76 -17.19 -4.38
C GLU A 106 -0.81 -16.28 -3.15
N CYS A 107 0.27 -15.53 -2.91
CA CYS A 107 0.32 -14.55 -1.84
C CYS A 107 -0.59 -13.34 -2.11
N VAL A 108 -0.60 -12.85 -3.35
CA VAL A 108 -1.47 -11.74 -3.77
C VAL A 108 -2.94 -12.14 -3.69
N GLU A 109 -3.31 -13.35 -4.13
CA GLU A 109 -4.69 -13.84 -4.01
C GLU A 109 -5.16 -13.85 -2.55
N LYS A 110 -4.28 -14.25 -1.61
CA LYS A 110 -4.58 -14.21 -0.17
C LYS A 110 -4.73 -12.79 0.36
N ILE A 111 -3.90 -11.85 -0.11
CA ILE A 111 -4.01 -10.43 0.25
C ILE A 111 -5.33 -9.86 -0.27
N ALA A 112 -5.67 -10.10 -1.54
CA ALA A 112 -6.91 -9.64 -2.14
C ALA A 112 -8.15 -10.21 -1.41
N ALA A 113 -8.14 -11.50 -1.09
CA ALA A 113 -9.20 -12.13 -0.31
C ALA A 113 -9.31 -11.56 1.11
N PHE A 114 -8.19 -11.28 1.77
CA PHE A 114 -8.15 -10.64 3.09
C PHE A 114 -8.77 -9.23 3.05
N LEU A 115 -8.37 -8.41 2.08
CA LEU A 115 -8.87 -7.04 1.91
C LEU A 115 -10.37 -7.02 1.57
N ALA A 116 -10.83 -7.92 0.70
CA ALA A 116 -12.25 -8.05 0.38
C ALA A 116 -13.10 -8.43 1.61
N ARG A 117 -12.59 -9.33 2.47
CA ARG A 117 -13.32 -9.82 3.65
C ARG A 117 -13.32 -8.81 4.80
N LYS A 118 -12.15 -8.27 5.16
CA LYS A 118 -11.99 -7.40 6.33
C LYS A 118 -12.35 -5.95 6.04
N TYR A 119 -11.95 -5.45 4.87
CA TYR A 119 -12.09 -4.02 4.50
C TYR A 119 -13.17 -3.76 3.46
N ARG A 120 -13.83 -4.80 2.93
CA ARG A 120 -14.81 -4.67 1.83
C ARG A 120 -14.22 -3.98 0.60
N TYR A 121 -12.92 -4.16 0.38
CA TYR A 121 -12.17 -3.53 -0.70
C TYR A 121 -11.79 -4.55 -1.77
N ALA A 122 -12.16 -4.27 -3.02
CA ALA A 122 -11.78 -5.06 -4.18
C ALA A 122 -10.49 -4.51 -4.78
N VAL A 123 -9.43 -5.32 -4.77
CA VAL A 123 -8.12 -4.94 -5.34
C VAL A 123 -8.19 -5.07 -6.86
N SER A 124 -7.80 -4.02 -7.60
CA SER A 124 -7.74 -4.06 -9.07
C SER A 124 -6.71 -5.07 -9.58
N GLY A 125 -6.84 -5.52 -10.82
CA GLY A 125 -5.87 -6.39 -11.48
C GLY A 125 -4.46 -5.77 -11.48
N ASP A 126 -4.37 -4.48 -11.80
CA ASP A 126 -3.09 -3.76 -11.84
C ASP A 126 -2.42 -3.75 -10.48
N GLU A 127 -3.17 -3.44 -9.42
CA GLU A 127 -2.63 -3.42 -8.07
C GLU A 127 -2.20 -4.83 -7.62
N GLN A 128 -2.96 -5.87 -7.98
CA GLN A 128 -2.56 -7.26 -7.78
C GLN A 128 -1.24 -7.59 -8.51
N PHE A 129 -1.09 -7.14 -9.75
CA PHE A 129 0.12 -7.33 -10.55
C PHE A 129 1.33 -6.59 -9.95
N TYR A 130 1.15 -5.33 -9.53
CA TYR A 130 2.19 -4.54 -8.85
C TYR A 130 2.63 -5.21 -7.54
N LEU A 131 1.69 -5.65 -6.71
CA LEU A 131 1.98 -6.39 -5.48
C LEU A 131 2.75 -7.68 -5.78
N MET A 132 2.37 -8.42 -6.83
CA MET A 132 3.04 -9.64 -7.24
C MET A 132 4.51 -9.38 -7.59
N ILE A 133 4.81 -8.31 -8.34
CA ILE A 133 6.19 -7.92 -8.67
C ILE A 133 6.99 -7.59 -7.40
N HIS A 134 6.41 -6.82 -6.48
CA HIS A 134 7.09 -6.47 -5.23
C HIS A 134 7.41 -7.70 -4.39
N ILE A 135 6.43 -8.60 -4.21
CA ILE A 135 6.60 -9.83 -3.45
C ILE A 135 7.63 -10.74 -4.11
N ALA A 136 7.60 -10.90 -5.44
CA ALA A 136 8.58 -11.69 -6.18
C ALA A 136 10.02 -11.18 -5.97
N LYS A 137 10.22 -9.85 -5.98
CA LYS A 137 11.54 -9.25 -5.72
C LYS A 137 12.02 -9.49 -4.29
N ILE A 138 11.13 -9.42 -3.31
CA ILE A 138 11.48 -9.69 -1.91
C ILE A 138 11.84 -11.17 -1.72
N ILE A 139 11.05 -12.10 -2.28
CA ILE A 139 11.33 -13.53 -2.20
C ILE A 139 12.71 -13.83 -2.77
N ARG A 140 13.02 -13.28 -3.96
CA ARG A 140 14.33 -13.47 -4.58
C ARG A 140 15.47 -12.97 -3.69
N LYS A 141 15.31 -11.80 -3.08
CA LYS A 141 16.34 -11.22 -2.20
C LYS A 141 16.55 -12.03 -0.91
N SER A 142 15.50 -12.67 -0.41
CA SER A 142 15.56 -13.48 0.82
C SER A 142 16.22 -14.86 0.61
N GLN A 143 16.48 -15.24 -0.65
CA GLN A 143 17.13 -16.49 -1.03
C GLN A 143 18.62 -16.29 -1.43
N GLU A 144 19.09 -15.04 -1.44
CA GLU A 144 20.50 -14.65 -1.64
C GLU A 144 21.22 -14.56 -0.29
#